data_AF-A0A3D1TPD8-F1
#
_entry.id   AF-A0A3D1TPD8-F1
#
_cell.length_a   1.000
_cell.length_b   1.000
_cell.length_c   1.000
_cell.angle_alpha   90.00
_cell.angle_beta   90.00
_cell.angle_gamma   90.00
#
_symmetry.space_group_name_H-M   'P 1'
#
loop_
_entity.id
_entity.type
_entity.pdbx_description
1 polymer ?
#
loop_
_entity_poly.entity_id
_entity_poly.type
_entity_poly.pdbx_seq_one_letter_code
_entity_poly.pdbx_strand_id
1 'polypeptide(L)'
;MGQHAQAIREKHTARNVTLIVLAVLIVLLAIAAVFGMQLYKQAKSVKAHESQAISSLSAINDPAKLKDAAASQASIAQAQQQTTQAKQIAHGSLWNVAAKMPFVGSDIATVQGMTEVVDNLAQQTLPSLTTAVQQLADANLSGAEGQLNLQPIADAQGNFDKLNQQVQQQNKQYNSLAEPKIGMVKKAYQQGKDQLDNIADLVGQVSNATHMLPSFLGQNGARTYLLAAQTTSETRSGGGLVGSLGTMTADHGKIAVGDFHPNGEFVNGNNGTAEEHAVFNRPLGFSFDVRDTFAVPDVSRNAEMLNASWQRSQYACNIDGLISVDPVFIQKMVEINGPVTLSNGTVLTGENTAEYMLNTIYKDVPVAQQDEYFEYIAKTVMDGAFGNMTVDKMMKVAQSIGDLAENRHFYAYTFHDDEAKYFQGAGLAKNAPESETNPETGIYISEQNPSKMGWYIDRTSEVTKTGDKTYHVKYTLTNRMTSTEMATCTSYILGGEQKGVGGVPVAPSGTSAQRVLIYAPAGGSIGSIAVTGDVRDRSNATMDGKPLNSSMAYIAPGKSVTYEFDVTVSDKATADMKLDQTPCGKMTNDVKYNY
;
A
#
# COMPACT_ATOMS: atom_id res chain seq x y z
N MET A 1 -71.88 68.28 1.65
CA MET A 1 -70.48 68.09 1.21
C MET A 1 -69.63 68.11 2.47
N GLY A 2 -69.10 67.02 3.05
CA GLY A 2 -68.73 65.72 2.51
C GLY A 2 -67.20 65.59 2.57
N GLN A 3 -66.69 64.74 3.49
CA GLN A 3 -65.29 64.28 3.65
C GLN A 3 -64.27 65.24 4.29
N HIS A 4 -64.06 65.18 5.62
CA HIS A 4 -62.78 65.56 6.26
C HIS A 4 -62.63 65.08 7.73
N ALA A 5 -62.92 63.79 8.01
CA ALA A 5 -62.73 63.27 9.39
C ALA A 5 -62.22 61.82 9.50
N GLN A 6 -61.58 61.27 8.45
CA GLN A 6 -61.09 59.87 8.48
C GLN A 6 -59.56 59.69 8.36
N ALA A 7 -58.75 60.73 8.20
CA ALA A 7 -57.32 60.59 7.88
C ALA A 7 -56.33 60.58 9.07
N ILE A 8 -56.78 60.76 10.33
CA ILE A 8 -55.86 60.83 11.50
C ILE A 8 -55.82 59.50 12.29
N ARG A 9 -56.80 58.61 12.12
CA ARG A 9 -56.87 57.36 12.88
C ARG A 9 -56.08 56.18 12.26
N GLU A 10 -55.74 56.24 10.97
CA GLU A 10 -55.00 55.16 10.28
C GLU A 10 -53.46 55.24 10.43
N LYS A 11 -52.89 56.44 10.61
CA LYS A 11 -51.42 56.60 10.75
C LYS A 11 -50.85 56.02 12.05
N HIS A 12 -51.62 56.00 13.12
CA HIS A 12 -51.19 55.45 14.40
C HIS A 12 -51.24 53.91 14.44
N THR A 13 -52.23 53.30 13.77
CA THR A 13 -52.35 51.83 13.67
C THR A 13 -51.25 51.22 12.83
N ALA A 14 -50.91 51.81 11.66
CA ALA A 14 -49.81 51.34 10.83
C ALA A 14 -48.45 51.45 11.54
N ARG A 15 -48.18 52.57 12.23
CA ARG A 15 -46.95 52.76 13.01
C ARG A 15 -46.84 51.76 14.18
N ASN A 16 -47.94 51.53 14.90
CA ASN A 16 -47.95 50.59 16.02
C ASN A 16 -47.81 49.14 15.53
N VAL A 17 -48.42 48.76 14.39
CA VAL A 17 -48.24 47.44 13.77
C VAL A 17 -46.79 47.24 13.32
N THR A 18 -46.17 48.23 12.67
CA THR A 18 -44.75 48.15 12.28
C THR A 18 -43.82 48.01 13.49
N LEU A 19 -44.06 48.75 14.57
CA LEU A 19 -43.28 48.65 15.82
C LEU A 19 -43.45 47.29 16.51
N ILE A 20 -44.65 46.71 16.48
CA ILE A 20 -44.93 45.37 17.00
C ILE A 20 -44.21 44.30 16.15
N VAL A 21 -44.27 44.41 14.82
CA VAL A 21 -43.56 43.49 13.90
C VAL A 21 -42.05 43.57 14.11
N LEU A 22 -41.48 44.78 14.27
CA LEU A 22 -40.06 44.97 14.58
C LEU A 22 -39.67 44.41 15.96
N ALA A 23 -40.51 44.62 16.98
CA ALA A 23 -40.27 44.07 18.32
C ALA A 23 -40.30 42.54 18.31
N VAL A 24 -41.25 41.93 17.59
CA VAL A 24 -41.32 40.47 17.42
C VAL A 24 -40.10 39.94 16.67
N LEU A 25 -39.64 40.62 15.61
CA LEU A 25 -38.41 40.26 14.90
C LEU A 25 -37.16 40.34 15.78
N ILE A 26 -37.02 41.39 16.61
CA ILE A 26 -35.89 41.54 17.54
C ILE A 26 -35.91 40.42 18.60
N VAL A 27 -37.07 40.08 19.13
CA VAL A 27 -37.22 38.97 20.09
C VAL A 27 -36.89 37.62 19.42
N LEU A 28 -37.35 37.39 18.18
CA LEU A 28 -37.00 36.19 17.41
C LEU A 28 -35.50 36.11 17.12
N LEU A 29 -34.83 37.22 16.81
CA LEU A 29 -33.39 37.29 16.62
C LEU A 29 -32.60 37.03 17.92
N ALA A 30 -33.07 37.56 19.05
CA ALA A 30 -32.47 37.30 20.36
C ALA A 30 -32.63 35.83 20.78
N ILE A 31 -33.81 35.24 20.55
CA ILE A 31 -34.06 33.82 20.76
C ILE A 31 -33.15 32.99 19.85
N ALA A 32 -33.06 33.33 18.56
CA ALA A 32 -32.17 32.65 17.61
C ALA A 32 -30.68 32.76 18.00
N ALA A 33 -30.25 33.91 18.53
CA ALA A 33 -28.88 34.11 19.02
C ALA A 33 -28.58 33.26 20.27
N VAL A 34 -29.51 33.19 21.23
CA VAL A 34 -29.38 32.31 22.41
C VAL A 34 -29.41 30.84 22.00
N PHE A 35 -30.33 30.46 21.10
CA PHE A 35 -30.40 29.11 20.53
C PHE A 35 -29.08 28.75 19.83
N GLY A 36 -28.57 29.62 18.97
CA GLY A 36 -27.31 29.43 18.26
C GLY A 36 -26.11 29.33 19.20
N MET A 37 -26.06 30.13 20.26
CA MET A 37 -24.99 30.08 21.26
C MET A 37 -25.04 28.79 22.09
N GLN A 38 -26.24 28.33 22.48
CA GLN A 38 -26.42 27.05 23.17
C GLN A 38 -26.04 25.87 22.27
N LEU A 39 -26.49 25.88 21.01
CA LEU A 39 -26.13 24.87 20.01
C LEU A 39 -24.61 24.81 19.80
N TYR A 40 -23.95 25.97 19.71
CA TYR A 40 -22.49 26.06 19.59
C TYR A 40 -21.74 25.51 20.82
N LYS A 41 -22.20 25.83 22.03
CA LYS A 41 -21.62 25.27 23.27
C LYS A 41 -21.79 23.75 23.32
N GLN A 42 -22.97 23.25 22.96
CA GLN A 42 -23.22 21.81 22.87
C GLN A 42 -22.37 21.14 21.80
N ALA A 43 -22.18 21.76 20.63
CA ALA A 43 -21.32 21.24 19.57
C ALA A 43 -19.85 21.14 20.01
N LYS A 44 -19.36 22.11 20.80
CA LYS A 44 -18.04 22.00 21.46
C LYS A 44 -17.97 20.84 22.44
N SER A 45 -19.04 20.62 23.21
CA SER A 45 -19.13 19.50 24.15
C SER A 45 -19.10 18.16 23.42
N VAL A 46 -19.88 18.00 22.33
CA VAL A 46 -19.85 16.83 21.45
C VAL A 46 -18.42 16.57 20.98
N LYS A 47 -17.76 17.59 20.40
CA LYS A 47 -16.36 17.47 19.96
C LYS A 47 -15.41 17.06 21.09
N ALA A 48 -15.58 17.60 22.29
CA ALA A 48 -14.74 17.28 23.44
C ALA A 48 -14.92 15.81 23.88
N HIS A 49 -16.17 15.34 23.95
CA HIS A 49 -16.46 13.94 24.25
C HIS A 49 -15.87 12.99 23.20
N GLU A 50 -16.05 13.27 21.91
CA GLU A 50 -15.46 12.47 20.82
C GLU A 50 -13.92 12.47 20.88
N SER A 51 -13.31 13.62 21.17
CA SER A 51 -11.84 13.71 21.33
C SER A 51 -11.35 12.90 22.54
N GLN A 52 -12.13 12.88 23.63
CA GLN A 52 -11.82 12.10 24.82
C GLN A 52 -11.99 10.60 24.53
N ALA A 53 -13.00 10.19 23.77
CA ALA A 53 -13.18 8.82 23.33
C ALA A 53 -11.97 8.33 22.53
N ILE A 54 -11.53 9.10 21.52
CA ILE A 54 -10.33 8.81 20.73
C ILE A 54 -9.09 8.72 21.64
N SER A 55 -8.95 9.64 22.58
CA SER A 55 -7.81 9.65 23.52
C SER A 55 -7.80 8.41 24.42
N SER A 56 -8.97 7.96 24.90
CA SER A 56 -9.10 6.71 25.66
C SER A 56 -8.72 5.48 24.85
N LEU A 57 -9.02 5.47 23.55
CA LEU A 57 -8.67 4.39 22.64
C LEU A 57 -7.22 4.43 22.16
N SER A 58 -6.53 5.58 22.25
CA SER A 58 -5.11 5.66 21.88
C SER A 58 -4.21 4.71 22.69
N ALA A 59 -4.63 4.34 23.90
CA ALA A 59 -3.96 3.33 24.71
C ALA A 59 -4.08 1.91 24.13
N ILE A 60 -5.07 1.65 23.27
CA ILE A 60 -5.31 0.37 22.61
C ILE A 60 -4.43 0.23 21.35
N ASN A 61 -3.79 1.31 20.86
CA ASN A 61 -2.83 1.24 19.76
C ASN A 61 -1.56 0.45 20.11
N ASP A 62 -1.33 0.15 21.39
CA ASP A 62 -0.26 -0.70 21.86
C ASP A 62 -0.72 -2.16 21.88
N PRO A 63 -0.13 -3.06 21.06
CA PRO A 63 -0.48 -4.47 21.04
C PRO A 63 -0.38 -5.15 22.41
N ALA A 64 0.51 -4.70 23.30
CA ALA A 64 0.64 -5.25 24.64
C ALA A 64 -0.58 -4.91 25.51
N LYS A 65 -1.16 -3.71 25.34
CA LYS A 65 -2.36 -3.28 26.05
C LYS A 65 -3.64 -3.87 25.47
N LEU A 66 -3.66 -4.13 24.16
CA LEU A 66 -4.71 -4.90 23.49
C LEU A 66 -4.86 -6.31 24.06
N LYS A 67 -3.73 -6.94 24.42
CA LYS A 67 -3.71 -8.26 25.08
C LYS A 67 -4.15 -8.21 26.55
N ASP A 68 -3.97 -7.09 27.22
CA ASP A 68 -4.47 -6.90 28.60
C ASP A 68 -5.99 -6.67 28.57
N ALA A 69 -6.73 -7.73 28.90
CA ALA A 69 -8.18 -7.71 28.91
C ALA A 69 -8.77 -6.65 29.84
N ALA A 70 -8.16 -6.41 31.01
CA ALA A 70 -8.65 -5.45 31.97
C ALA A 70 -8.39 -4.01 31.50
N ALA A 71 -7.18 -3.74 30.98
CA ALA A 71 -6.83 -2.42 30.46
C ALA A 71 -7.66 -2.06 29.20
N SER A 72 -7.87 -3.02 28.31
CA SER A 72 -8.71 -2.85 27.11
C SER A 72 -10.16 -2.58 27.50
N GLN A 73 -10.73 -3.36 28.41
CA GLN A 73 -12.11 -3.19 28.85
C GLN A 73 -12.35 -1.83 29.52
N ALA A 74 -11.41 -1.35 30.33
CA ALA A 74 -11.50 -0.03 30.97
C ALA A 74 -11.49 1.10 29.94
N SER A 75 -10.59 1.01 28.94
CA SER A 75 -10.47 2.00 27.86
C SER A 75 -11.73 2.04 26.99
N ILE A 76 -12.29 0.87 26.66
CA ILE A 76 -13.54 0.74 25.90
C ILE A 76 -14.73 1.29 26.69
N ALA A 77 -14.85 0.97 27.97
CA ALA A 77 -15.93 1.51 28.81
C ALA A 77 -15.89 3.03 28.88
N GLN A 78 -14.69 3.63 28.96
CA GLN A 78 -14.54 5.08 28.91
C GLN A 78 -14.94 5.64 27.55
N ALA A 79 -14.50 5.04 26.44
CA ALA A 79 -14.89 5.46 25.10
C ALA A 79 -16.41 5.40 24.90
N GLN A 80 -17.04 4.28 25.28
CA GLN A 80 -18.49 4.08 25.23
C GLN A 80 -19.25 5.15 26.02
N GLN A 81 -18.77 5.51 27.21
CA GLN A 81 -19.37 6.58 28.00
C GLN A 81 -19.30 7.92 27.26
N GLN A 82 -18.14 8.26 26.69
CA GLN A 82 -17.94 9.53 25.99
C GLN A 82 -18.78 9.60 24.70
N THR A 83 -18.80 8.55 23.87
CA THR A 83 -19.60 8.53 22.64
C THR A 83 -21.10 8.56 22.93
N THR A 84 -21.54 7.89 24.01
CA THR A 84 -22.93 7.98 24.47
C THR A 84 -23.29 9.41 24.86
N GLN A 85 -22.41 10.11 25.59
CA GLN A 85 -22.63 11.51 25.97
C GLN A 85 -22.67 12.43 24.74
N ALA A 86 -21.76 12.24 23.79
CA ALA A 86 -21.75 12.97 22.52
C ALA A 86 -23.08 12.80 21.75
N LYS A 87 -23.53 11.55 21.58
CA LYS A 87 -24.81 11.21 20.95
C LYS A 87 -26.01 11.80 21.70
N GLN A 88 -26.07 11.68 23.02
CA GLN A 88 -27.17 12.24 23.81
C GLN A 88 -27.29 13.77 23.67
N ILE A 89 -26.16 14.48 23.61
CA ILE A 89 -26.15 15.93 23.36
C ILE A 89 -26.63 16.21 21.94
N ALA A 90 -26.08 15.52 20.94
CA ALA A 90 -26.41 15.71 19.52
C ALA A 90 -27.85 15.32 19.17
N HIS A 91 -28.49 14.46 19.96
CA HIS A 91 -29.89 14.04 19.82
C HIS A 91 -30.82 14.67 20.86
N GLY A 92 -30.34 15.69 21.58
CA GLY A 92 -31.13 16.46 22.55
C GLY A 92 -32.22 17.31 21.88
N SER A 93 -33.16 17.82 22.68
CA SER A 93 -34.31 18.61 22.18
C SER A 93 -33.90 19.81 21.31
N LEU A 94 -32.86 20.55 21.71
CA LEU A 94 -32.32 21.68 20.94
C LEU A 94 -31.83 21.25 19.56
N TRP A 95 -31.14 20.12 19.46
CA TRP A 95 -30.60 19.59 18.20
C TRP A 95 -31.70 19.04 17.31
N ASN A 96 -32.70 18.35 17.87
CA ASN A 96 -33.84 17.85 17.11
C ASN A 96 -34.69 18.96 16.49
N VAL A 97 -34.78 20.12 17.16
CA VAL A 97 -35.38 21.32 16.57
C VAL A 97 -34.48 21.89 15.48
N ALA A 98 -33.16 21.98 15.74
CA ALA A 98 -32.21 22.51 14.77
C ALA A 98 -32.09 21.67 13.49
N ALA A 99 -32.19 20.35 13.58
CA ALA A 99 -32.20 19.42 12.45
C ALA A 99 -33.39 19.63 11.49
N LYS A 100 -34.49 20.26 11.96
CA LYS A 100 -35.67 20.57 11.15
C LYS A 100 -35.65 21.98 10.55
N MET A 101 -34.69 22.82 10.93
CA MET A 101 -34.62 24.19 10.45
C MET A 101 -34.19 24.25 8.98
N PRO A 102 -34.79 25.13 8.17
CA PRO A 102 -34.29 25.39 6.82
C PRO A 102 -32.85 25.92 6.90
N PHE A 103 -32.07 25.65 5.85
CA PHE A 103 -30.66 26.06 5.67
C PHE A 103 -29.60 25.37 6.56
N VAL A 104 -29.88 25.06 7.82
CA VAL A 104 -28.91 24.43 8.76
C VAL A 104 -29.26 22.99 9.15
N GLY A 105 -30.51 22.55 8.93
CA GLY A 105 -30.99 21.26 9.40
C GLY A 105 -30.24 20.05 8.85
N SER A 106 -29.82 20.09 7.58
CA SER A 106 -29.03 19.02 6.95
C SER A 106 -27.69 18.78 7.66
N ASP A 107 -27.00 19.85 8.03
CA ASP A 107 -25.70 19.79 8.71
C ASP A 107 -25.85 19.24 10.13
N ILE A 108 -26.91 19.64 10.84
CA ILE A 108 -27.21 19.11 12.18
C ILE A 108 -27.59 17.63 12.11
N ALA A 109 -28.42 17.23 11.14
CA ALA A 109 -28.75 15.82 10.90
C ALA A 109 -27.50 15.00 10.54
N THR A 110 -26.54 15.60 9.84
CA THR A 110 -25.25 14.94 9.52
C THR A 110 -24.42 14.74 10.77
N VAL A 111 -24.31 15.73 11.66
CA VAL A 111 -23.62 15.57 12.95
C VAL A 111 -24.30 14.50 13.81
N GLN A 112 -25.63 14.46 13.82
CA GLN A 112 -26.39 13.40 14.50
C GLN A 112 -26.01 12.02 13.98
N GLY A 113 -25.96 11.83 12.66
CA GLY A 113 -25.53 10.59 12.03
C GLY A 113 -24.07 10.23 12.33
N MET A 114 -23.16 11.21 12.32
CA MET A 114 -21.76 11.00 12.70
C MET A 114 -21.64 10.47 14.14
N THR A 115 -22.30 11.12 15.11
CA THR A 115 -22.26 10.67 16.52
C THR A 115 -22.92 9.31 16.73
N GLU A 116 -23.93 8.97 15.92
CA GLU A 116 -24.55 7.64 15.97
C GLU A 116 -23.61 6.55 15.46
N VAL A 117 -22.90 6.81 14.35
CA VAL A 117 -21.89 5.88 13.82
C VAL A 117 -20.75 5.67 14.83
N VAL A 118 -20.21 6.75 15.39
CA VAL A 118 -19.09 6.63 16.36
C VAL A 118 -19.53 5.92 17.64
N ASP A 119 -20.74 6.19 18.14
CA ASP A 119 -21.31 5.44 19.25
C ASP A 119 -21.51 3.96 18.91
N ASN A 120 -22.06 3.62 17.74
CA ASN A 120 -22.23 2.23 17.33
C ASN A 120 -20.88 1.48 17.22
N LEU A 121 -19.84 2.13 16.71
CA LEU A 121 -18.48 1.59 16.71
C LEU A 121 -18.01 1.29 18.15
N ALA A 122 -18.19 2.23 19.07
CA ALA A 122 -17.78 2.04 20.47
C ALA A 122 -18.59 0.95 21.20
N GLN A 123 -19.89 0.87 20.96
CA GLN A 123 -20.78 -0.06 21.65
C GLN A 123 -20.74 -1.48 21.08
N GLN A 124 -20.54 -1.64 19.77
CA GLN A 124 -20.69 -2.94 19.09
C GLN A 124 -19.37 -3.46 18.52
N THR A 125 -18.58 -2.59 17.92
CA THR A 125 -17.37 -2.97 17.17
C THR A 125 -16.18 -3.20 18.10
N LEU A 126 -15.92 -2.26 19.02
CA LEU A 126 -14.80 -2.39 19.97
C LEU A 126 -14.87 -3.67 20.82
N PRO A 127 -16.02 -4.07 21.40
CA PRO A 127 -16.10 -5.33 22.14
C PRO A 127 -15.82 -6.55 21.26
N SER A 128 -16.28 -6.55 20.01
CA SER A 128 -16.03 -7.63 19.05
C SER A 128 -14.54 -7.74 18.69
N LEU A 129 -13.87 -6.60 18.50
CA LEU A 129 -12.42 -6.54 18.28
C LEU A 129 -11.66 -7.12 19.47
N THR A 130 -12.01 -6.69 20.69
CA THR A 130 -11.36 -7.19 21.91
C THR A 130 -11.57 -8.69 22.10
N THR A 131 -12.75 -9.20 21.83
CA THR A 131 -13.03 -10.66 21.87
C THR A 131 -12.17 -11.41 20.86
N ALA A 132 -12.09 -10.92 19.61
CA ALA A 132 -11.28 -11.54 18.55
C ALA A 132 -9.79 -11.55 18.90
N VAL A 133 -9.27 -10.44 19.43
CA VAL A 133 -7.85 -10.31 19.82
C VAL A 133 -7.54 -11.17 21.04
N GLN A 134 -8.39 -11.18 22.07
CA GLN A 134 -8.17 -11.99 23.29
C GLN A 134 -8.17 -13.47 22.97
N GLN A 135 -9.10 -13.94 22.12
CA GLN A 135 -9.13 -15.34 21.68
C GLN A 135 -7.80 -15.78 21.06
N LEU A 136 -7.16 -14.92 20.26
CA LEU A 136 -5.85 -15.20 19.67
C LEU A 136 -4.70 -15.02 20.67
N ALA A 137 -4.78 -14.04 21.57
CA ALA A 137 -3.75 -13.75 22.54
C ALA A 137 -3.59 -14.86 23.59
N ASP A 138 -4.71 -15.46 24.01
CA ASP A 138 -4.73 -16.58 24.96
C ASP A 138 -4.41 -17.92 24.29
N ALA A 139 -4.40 -17.96 22.96
CA ALA A 139 -4.15 -19.18 22.21
C ALA A 139 -2.67 -19.55 22.17
N ASN A 140 -2.39 -20.85 22.28
CA ASN A 140 -1.09 -21.38 21.94
C ASN A 140 -0.96 -21.51 20.42
N LEU A 141 -0.37 -20.51 19.78
CA LEU A 141 -0.06 -20.52 18.35
C LEU A 141 1.15 -21.40 18.00
N SER A 142 1.94 -21.83 18.98
CA SER A 142 3.08 -22.70 18.74
C SER A 142 2.65 -24.17 18.88
N GLY A 143 2.73 -24.91 17.77
CA GLY A 143 2.50 -26.35 17.73
C GLY A 143 3.73 -27.16 18.17
N ALA A 144 3.61 -28.49 18.12
CA ALA A 144 4.72 -29.40 18.38
C ALA A 144 5.83 -29.22 17.32
N GLU A 145 7.09 -29.45 17.69
CA GLU A 145 8.23 -29.49 16.75
C GLU A 145 8.40 -28.23 15.87
N GLY A 146 7.96 -27.06 16.35
CA GLY A 146 8.15 -25.77 15.67
C GLY A 146 7.10 -25.43 14.61
N GLN A 147 6.08 -26.27 14.41
CA GLN A 147 4.96 -25.96 13.49
C GLN A 147 4.03 -24.90 14.09
N LEU A 148 3.34 -24.14 13.24
CA LEU A 148 2.32 -23.19 13.68
C LEU A 148 0.99 -23.92 13.95
N ASN A 149 0.38 -23.69 15.11
CA ASN A 149 -0.98 -24.16 15.39
C ASN A 149 -1.98 -23.22 14.70
N LEU A 150 -2.55 -23.68 13.58
CA LEU A 150 -3.49 -22.91 12.77
C LEU A 150 -4.91 -22.88 13.32
N GLN A 151 -5.27 -23.83 14.20
CA GLN A 151 -6.64 -23.98 14.69
C GLN A 151 -7.18 -22.71 15.38
N PRO A 152 -6.42 -22.03 16.26
CA PRO A 152 -6.91 -20.81 16.90
C PRO A 152 -7.18 -19.67 15.91
N ILE A 153 -6.40 -19.60 14.82
CA ILE A 153 -6.59 -18.60 13.75
C ILE A 153 -7.87 -18.92 12.98
N ALA A 154 -8.07 -20.19 12.63
CA ALA A 154 -9.29 -20.65 11.97
C ALA A 154 -10.53 -20.45 12.84
N ASP A 155 -10.46 -20.77 14.14
CA ASP A 155 -11.55 -20.56 15.10
C ASP A 155 -11.89 -19.07 15.30
N ALA A 156 -10.95 -18.16 15.04
CA ALA A 156 -11.15 -16.72 15.14
C ALA A 156 -11.74 -16.10 13.86
N GLN A 157 -11.75 -16.81 12.71
CA GLN A 157 -12.22 -16.29 11.42
C GLN A 157 -13.61 -15.66 11.52
N GLY A 158 -14.58 -16.37 12.10
CA GLY A 158 -15.95 -15.88 12.25
C GLY A 158 -16.07 -14.60 13.09
N ASN A 159 -15.17 -14.41 14.07
CA ASN A 159 -15.13 -13.20 14.88
C ASN A 159 -14.57 -12.01 14.10
N PHE A 160 -13.52 -12.22 13.30
CA PHE A 160 -13.00 -11.19 12.40
C PHE A 160 -13.95 -10.87 11.24
N ASP A 161 -14.68 -11.85 10.71
CA ASP A 161 -15.72 -11.61 9.70
C ASP A 161 -16.85 -10.75 10.25
N LYS A 162 -17.33 -11.08 11.45
CA LYS A 162 -18.35 -10.26 12.13
C LYS A 162 -17.86 -8.85 12.41
N LEU A 163 -16.62 -8.70 12.87
CA LEU A 163 -15.98 -7.39 13.09
C LEU A 163 -15.93 -6.59 11.79
N ASN A 164 -15.46 -7.20 10.70
CA ASN A 164 -15.38 -6.57 9.39
C ASN A 164 -16.77 -6.16 8.89
N GLN A 165 -17.78 -7.03 8.99
CA GLN A 165 -19.16 -6.70 8.63
C GLN A 165 -19.69 -5.48 9.40
N GLN A 166 -19.43 -5.40 10.72
CA GLN A 166 -19.85 -4.28 11.54
C GLN A 166 -19.18 -2.97 11.09
N VAL A 167 -17.86 -2.97 10.90
CA VAL A 167 -17.11 -1.78 10.47
C VAL A 167 -17.55 -1.32 9.09
N GLN A 168 -17.69 -2.25 8.13
CA GLN A 168 -18.13 -1.94 6.77
C GLN A 168 -19.55 -1.38 6.74
N GLN A 169 -20.45 -1.90 7.58
CA GLN A 169 -21.79 -1.35 7.74
C GLN A 169 -21.76 0.09 8.27
N GLN A 170 -20.95 0.36 9.29
CA GLN A 170 -20.80 1.71 9.85
C GLN A 170 -20.15 2.67 8.84
N ASN A 171 -19.16 2.20 8.09
CA ASN A 171 -18.53 3.00 7.03
C ASN A 171 -19.53 3.37 5.94
N LYS A 172 -20.33 2.40 5.47
CA LYS A 172 -21.40 2.64 4.50
C LYS A 172 -22.44 3.62 5.02
N GLN A 173 -22.83 3.52 6.30
CA GLN A 173 -23.76 4.46 6.92
C GLN A 173 -23.18 5.89 6.96
N TYR A 174 -21.93 6.05 7.37
CA TYR A 174 -21.24 7.35 7.39
C TYR A 174 -21.15 7.98 5.99
N ASN A 175 -20.79 7.17 5.00
CA ASN A 175 -20.66 7.59 3.60
C ASN A 175 -22.01 7.90 2.93
N SER A 176 -23.14 7.46 3.53
CA SER A 176 -24.49 7.80 3.06
C SER A 176 -25.05 9.11 3.65
N LEU A 177 -24.35 9.70 4.63
CA LEU A 177 -24.77 10.98 5.21
C LEU A 177 -24.68 12.11 4.18
N ALA A 178 -25.57 13.10 4.30
CA ALA A 178 -25.57 14.25 3.41
C ALA A 178 -24.30 15.08 3.59
N GLU A 179 -23.69 15.53 2.49
CA GLU A 179 -22.48 16.36 2.58
C GLU A 179 -22.79 17.71 3.27
N PRO A 180 -22.06 18.07 4.35
CA PRO A 180 -22.34 19.31 5.08
C PRO A 180 -22.00 20.57 4.27
N LYS A 181 -22.74 21.64 4.51
CA LYS A 181 -22.55 22.96 3.88
C LYS A 181 -21.73 23.90 4.75
N ILE A 182 -21.81 23.75 6.07
CA ILE A 182 -21.07 24.56 7.04
C ILE A 182 -19.62 24.08 7.06
N GLY A 183 -18.68 24.96 6.70
CA GLY A 183 -17.27 24.58 6.51
C GLY A 183 -16.62 23.83 7.69
N MET A 184 -16.96 24.20 8.94
CA MET A 184 -16.45 23.47 10.12
C MET A 184 -17.01 22.04 10.25
N VAL A 185 -18.27 21.82 9.87
CA VAL A 185 -18.90 20.50 9.88
C VAL A 185 -18.39 19.68 8.70
N LYS A 186 -18.28 20.29 7.51
CA LYS A 186 -17.71 19.66 6.32
C LYS A 186 -16.30 19.14 6.56
N LYS A 187 -15.44 19.93 7.21
CA LYS A 187 -14.08 19.51 7.58
C LYS A 187 -14.09 18.32 8.54
N ALA A 188 -14.93 18.36 9.58
CA ALA A 188 -15.03 17.27 10.54
C ALA A 188 -15.60 15.99 9.91
N TYR A 189 -16.57 16.14 9.01
CA TYR A 189 -17.14 15.05 8.22
C TYR A 189 -16.08 14.38 7.34
N GLN A 190 -15.29 15.17 6.58
CA GLN A 190 -14.24 14.61 5.74
C GLN A 190 -13.18 13.89 6.57
N GLN A 191 -12.72 14.49 7.68
CA GLN A 191 -11.75 13.86 8.57
C GLN A 191 -12.25 12.54 9.17
N GLY A 192 -13.53 12.49 9.59
CA GLY A 192 -14.13 11.27 10.10
C GLY A 192 -14.34 10.21 9.02
N LYS A 193 -14.72 10.64 7.80
CA LYS A 193 -14.81 9.78 6.62
C LYS A 193 -13.47 9.12 6.31
N ASP A 194 -12.41 9.91 6.17
CA ASP A 194 -11.07 9.40 5.84
C ASP A 194 -10.57 8.41 6.91
N GLN A 195 -10.81 8.72 8.19
CA GLN A 195 -10.45 7.82 9.30
C GLN A 195 -11.24 6.52 9.27
N LEU A 196 -12.55 6.57 8.99
CA LEU A 196 -13.40 5.38 8.98
C LEU A 196 -13.16 4.51 7.75
N ASP A 197 -12.90 5.11 6.59
CA ASP A 197 -12.48 4.38 5.39
C ASP A 197 -11.17 3.62 5.67
N ASN A 198 -10.16 4.28 6.27
CA ASN A 198 -8.90 3.62 6.66
C ASN A 198 -9.09 2.47 7.66
N ILE A 199 -9.97 2.63 8.66
CA ILE A 199 -10.28 1.58 9.63
C ILE A 199 -11.00 0.42 8.94
N ALA A 200 -11.94 0.70 8.04
CA ALA A 200 -12.67 -0.31 7.28
C ALA A 200 -11.73 -1.13 6.40
N ASP A 201 -10.78 -0.48 5.73
CA ASP A 201 -9.77 -1.14 4.91
C ASP A 201 -8.85 -2.03 5.77
N LEU A 202 -8.33 -1.50 6.88
CA LEU A 202 -7.46 -2.26 7.79
C LEU A 202 -8.16 -3.50 8.35
N VAL A 203 -9.41 -3.35 8.83
CA VAL A 203 -10.18 -4.48 9.38
C VAL A 203 -10.51 -5.49 8.29
N GLY A 204 -10.81 -5.02 7.06
CA GLY A 204 -10.97 -5.88 5.90
C GLY A 204 -9.72 -6.69 5.58
N GLN A 205 -8.55 -6.07 5.61
CA GLN A 205 -7.26 -6.73 5.40
C GLN A 205 -6.98 -7.79 6.48
N VAL A 206 -7.23 -7.48 7.76
CA VAL A 206 -7.06 -8.43 8.86
C VAL A 206 -8.01 -9.62 8.73
N SER A 207 -9.29 -9.38 8.42
CA SER A 207 -10.26 -10.44 8.15
C SER A 207 -9.82 -11.31 6.96
N ASN A 208 -9.37 -10.72 5.87
CA ASN A 208 -8.83 -11.49 4.73
C ASN A 208 -7.60 -12.32 5.14
N ALA A 209 -6.70 -11.78 5.96
CA ALA A 209 -5.51 -12.48 6.42
C ALA A 209 -5.84 -13.70 7.29
N THR A 210 -6.89 -13.66 8.13
CA THR A 210 -7.30 -14.83 8.93
C THR A 210 -7.90 -15.96 8.08
N HIS A 211 -8.42 -15.65 6.89
CA HIS A 211 -8.77 -16.65 5.88
C HIS A 211 -7.56 -17.14 5.08
N MET A 212 -6.70 -16.22 4.65
CA MET A 212 -5.53 -16.51 3.82
C MET A 212 -4.54 -17.41 4.55
N LEU A 213 -4.16 -17.03 5.78
CA LEU A 213 -2.99 -17.58 6.46
C LEU A 213 -3.13 -19.09 6.74
N PRO A 214 -4.26 -19.62 7.24
CA PRO A 214 -4.41 -21.05 7.42
C PRO A 214 -4.33 -21.83 6.10
N SER A 215 -4.97 -21.34 5.03
CA SER A 215 -4.92 -22.01 3.72
C SER A 215 -3.51 -21.97 3.12
N PHE A 216 -2.88 -20.80 3.20
CA PHE A 216 -1.50 -20.58 2.78
C PHE A 216 -0.54 -21.57 3.46
N LEU A 217 -0.78 -21.82 4.75
CA LEU A 217 0.03 -22.71 5.59
C LEU A 217 -0.41 -24.18 5.57
N GLY A 218 -1.25 -24.55 4.61
CA GLY A 218 -1.62 -25.93 4.35
C GLY A 218 -2.56 -26.54 5.39
N GLN A 219 -3.47 -25.76 5.98
CA GLN A 219 -4.50 -26.29 6.89
C GLN A 219 -5.36 -27.37 6.23
N ASN A 220 -5.67 -27.22 4.93
CA ASN A 220 -6.55 -28.11 4.19
C ASN A 220 -5.79 -29.07 3.26
N GLY A 221 -4.49 -29.26 3.49
CA GLY A 221 -3.61 -30.09 2.68
C GLY A 221 -2.27 -29.42 2.40
N ALA A 222 -1.25 -30.23 2.10
CA ALA A 222 0.09 -29.72 1.79
C ALA A 222 0.06 -28.78 0.56
N ARG A 223 0.74 -27.65 0.69
CA ARG A 223 0.93 -26.63 -0.35
C ARG A 223 2.39 -26.53 -0.73
N THR A 224 2.67 -26.29 -2.01
CA THR A 224 4.02 -26.03 -2.53
C THR A 224 4.03 -24.72 -3.31
N TYR A 225 4.82 -23.75 -2.87
CA TYR A 225 5.01 -22.47 -3.55
C TYR A 225 6.37 -22.43 -4.24
N LEU A 226 6.42 -21.92 -5.47
CA LEU A 226 7.69 -21.55 -6.09
C LEU A 226 8.22 -20.30 -5.41
N LEU A 227 9.46 -20.32 -4.94
CA LEU A 227 10.16 -19.18 -4.39
C LEU A 227 11.05 -18.56 -5.47
N ALA A 228 10.86 -17.29 -5.78
CA ALA A 228 11.75 -16.51 -6.63
C ALA A 228 12.56 -15.51 -5.78
N ALA A 229 13.89 -15.70 -5.76
CA ALA A 229 14.81 -14.77 -5.12
C ALA A 229 15.34 -13.78 -6.16
N GLN A 230 15.08 -12.50 -5.95
CA GLN A 230 15.43 -11.43 -6.88
C GLN A 230 16.64 -10.61 -6.41
N THR A 231 17.24 -9.87 -7.33
CA THR A 231 18.21 -8.82 -7.02
C THR A 231 17.84 -7.50 -7.71
N THR A 232 17.51 -6.47 -6.93
CA THR A 232 17.06 -5.16 -7.45
C THR A 232 18.22 -4.28 -7.98
N SER A 233 19.48 -4.68 -7.75
CA SER A 233 20.64 -4.04 -8.37
C SER A 233 20.76 -4.35 -9.86
N GLU A 234 20.14 -5.44 -10.32
CA GLU A 234 19.79 -5.69 -11.72
C GLU A 234 18.30 -5.42 -11.91
N THR A 235 17.97 -4.14 -12.02
CA THR A 235 16.59 -3.68 -11.97
C THR A 235 15.74 -4.25 -13.12
N ARG A 236 14.50 -4.66 -12.80
CA ARG A 236 13.46 -5.05 -13.75
C ARG A 236 12.15 -4.35 -13.38
N SER A 237 11.26 -4.08 -14.33
CA SER A 237 10.07 -3.25 -14.13
C SER A 237 9.27 -3.57 -12.86
N GLY A 238 8.96 -4.84 -12.64
CA GLY A 238 8.19 -5.32 -11.48
C GLY A 238 9.04 -5.70 -10.26
N GLY A 239 10.36 -5.56 -10.31
CA GLY A 239 11.24 -6.14 -9.30
C GLY A 239 12.73 -6.02 -9.62
N GLY A 240 13.41 -7.15 -9.51
CA GLY A 240 14.79 -7.35 -9.92
C GLY A 240 14.92 -8.57 -10.83
N LEU A 241 16.16 -8.81 -11.28
CA LEU A 241 16.50 -10.05 -11.96
C LEU A 241 16.34 -11.23 -11.00
N VAL A 242 15.73 -12.33 -11.46
CA VAL A 242 15.61 -13.56 -10.67
C VAL A 242 16.96 -14.28 -10.67
N GLY A 243 17.59 -14.34 -9.49
CA GLY A 243 18.90 -14.96 -9.27
C GLY A 243 18.80 -16.47 -9.10
N SER A 244 17.76 -16.94 -8.42
CA SER A 244 17.53 -18.36 -8.14
C SER A 244 16.05 -18.67 -7.91
N LEU A 245 15.72 -19.94 -8.10
CA LEU A 245 14.41 -20.51 -7.79
C LEU A 245 14.55 -21.63 -6.75
N GLY A 246 13.59 -21.71 -5.83
CA GLY A 246 13.46 -22.83 -4.89
C GLY A 246 12.00 -23.13 -4.62
N THR A 247 11.71 -24.00 -3.67
CA THR A 247 10.32 -24.27 -3.26
C THR A 247 10.12 -24.00 -1.78
N MET A 248 8.93 -23.56 -1.39
CA MET A 248 8.45 -23.59 -0.01
C MET A 248 7.30 -24.56 0.09
N THR A 249 7.35 -25.52 0.99
CA THR A 249 6.21 -26.37 1.32
C THR A 249 5.60 -25.95 2.64
N ALA A 250 4.27 -25.95 2.72
CA ALA A 250 3.54 -25.77 3.96
C ALA A 250 2.52 -26.90 4.15
N ASP A 251 2.55 -27.56 5.30
CA ASP A 251 1.68 -28.68 5.62
C ASP A 251 1.24 -28.60 7.08
N HIS A 252 -0.05 -28.34 7.33
CA HIS A 252 -0.63 -28.17 8.67
C HIS A 252 0.19 -27.23 9.58
N GLY A 253 0.66 -26.11 9.02
CA GLY A 253 1.46 -25.11 9.74
C GLY A 253 2.95 -25.44 9.87
N LYS A 254 3.41 -26.58 9.36
CA LYS A 254 4.83 -26.89 9.21
C LYS A 254 5.33 -26.34 7.87
N ILE A 255 6.30 -25.43 7.94
CA ILE A 255 6.91 -24.81 6.77
C ILE A 255 8.30 -25.41 6.56
N ALA A 256 8.64 -25.72 5.32
CA ALA A 256 9.99 -26.12 4.94
C ALA A 256 10.39 -25.42 3.65
N VAL A 257 11.61 -24.88 3.61
CA VAL A 257 12.20 -24.29 2.43
C VAL A 257 13.12 -25.32 1.80
N GLY A 258 12.86 -25.64 0.53
CA GLY A 258 13.70 -26.51 -0.28
C GLY A 258 15.01 -25.83 -0.66
N ASP A 259 15.85 -26.55 -1.39
CA ASP A 259 17.09 -25.97 -1.90
C ASP A 259 16.78 -24.95 -3.01
N PHE A 260 17.62 -23.93 -3.09
CA PHE A 260 17.61 -22.97 -4.19
C PHE A 260 18.53 -23.47 -5.30
N HIS A 261 18.15 -23.13 -6.52
CA HIS A 261 18.87 -23.48 -7.74
C HIS A 261 19.16 -22.20 -8.53
N PRO A 262 20.39 -22.03 -9.05
CA PRO A 262 20.79 -20.82 -9.76
C PRO A 262 20.02 -20.67 -11.08
N ASN A 263 19.76 -19.42 -11.47
CA ASN A 263 18.97 -19.09 -12.67
C ASN A 263 19.50 -19.73 -13.97
N GLY A 264 20.80 -20.02 -14.05
CA GLY A 264 21.46 -20.67 -15.19
C GLY A 264 20.89 -22.05 -15.52
N GLU A 265 20.24 -22.72 -14.56
CA GLU A 265 19.59 -24.01 -14.76
C GLU A 265 18.18 -23.90 -15.37
N PHE A 266 17.63 -22.69 -15.47
CA PHE A 266 16.27 -22.40 -15.94
C PHE A 266 16.24 -21.56 -17.22
N VAL A 267 17.35 -21.51 -17.96
CA VAL A 267 17.48 -20.73 -19.21
C VAL A 267 16.88 -21.45 -20.43
N ASN A 268 16.26 -22.61 -20.23
CA ASN A 268 15.63 -23.39 -21.29
C ASN A 268 14.21 -22.86 -21.58
N GLY A 269 14.11 -21.87 -22.48
CA GLY A 269 12.84 -21.44 -23.04
C GLY A 269 12.76 -19.95 -23.30
N ASN A 270 11.68 -19.57 -23.97
CA ASN A 270 11.27 -18.18 -24.15
C ASN A 270 9.83 -18.08 -23.65
N ASN A 271 9.62 -17.34 -22.55
CA ASN A 271 8.28 -17.15 -22.00
C ASN A 271 7.62 -15.85 -22.50
N GLY A 272 8.36 -15.02 -23.23
CA GLY A 272 7.93 -13.68 -23.62
C GLY A 272 6.95 -13.66 -24.81
N THR A 273 5.99 -12.74 -24.80
CA THR A 273 5.09 -12.44 -25.93
C THR A 273 5.80 -11.58 -26.98
N ALA A 274 5.20 -11.47 -28.17
CA ALA A 274 5.74 -10.60 -29.22
C ALA A 274 5.79 -9.12 -28.80
N GLU A 275 4.82 -8.66 -28.00
CA GLU A 275 4.77 -7.29 -27.46
C GLU A 275 5.91 -7.06 -26.45
N GLU A 276 6.08 -7.98 -25.50
CA GLU A 276 7.15 -7.95 -24.49
C GLU A 276 8.54 -7.92 -25.19
N HIS A 277 8.78 -8.81 -26.16
CA HIS A 277 10.01 -8.81 -26.96
C HIS A 277 10.20 -7.50 -27.75
N ALA A 278 9.13 -6.91 -28.30
CA ALA A 278 9.23 -5.66 -29.05
C ALA A 278 9.65 -4.49 -28.15
N VAL A 279 9.18 -4.42 -26.91
CA VAL A 279 9.55 -3.39 -25.94
C VAL A 279 11.02 -3.53 -25.52
N PHE A 280 11.51 -4.75 -25.29
CA PHE A 280 12.83 -5.02 -24.72
C PHE A 280 13.87 -5.50 -25.74
N ASN A 281 13.68 -5.30 -27.05
CA ASN A 281 14.58 -5.83 -28.09
C ASN A 281 15.97 -5.19 -28.19
N ARG A 282 16.22 -4.04 -27.56
CA ARG A 282 17.47 -3.26 -27.66
C ARG A 282 17.61 -2.35 -26.43
N PRO A 283 18.80 -1.81 -26.08
CA PRO A 283 20.10 -2.03 -26.70
C PRO A 283 20.64 -3.45 -26.48
N LEU A 284 20.25 -4.09 -25.37
CA LEU A 284 20.35 -5.53 -25.17
C LEU A 284 18.96 -6.14 -25.20
N GLY A 285 18.77 -7.14 -26.06
CA GLY A 285 17.51 -7.90 -26.11
C GLY A 285 17.33 -8.77 -24.88
N PHE A 286 16.19 -8.67 -24.22
CA PHE A 286 15.82 -9.60 -23.14
C PHE A 286 15.42 -10.96 -23.71
N SER A 287 15.88 -12.04 -23.07
CA SER A 287 15.58 -13.40 -23.51
C SER A 287 14.21 -13.89 -23.03
N PHE A 288 13.71 -13.29 -21.95
CA PHE A 288 12.52 -13.77 -21.22
C PHE A 288 12.63 -15.23 -20.76
N ASP A 289 13.85 -15.67 -20.47
CA ASP A 289 14.07 -16.73 -19.48
C ASP A 289 13.82 -16.20 -18.06
N VAL A 290 14.06 -17.04 -17.05
CA VAL A 290 13.76 -16.74 -15.64
C VAL A 290 14.28 -15.36 -15.20
N ARG A 291 15.43 -14.92 -15.72
CA ARG A 291 16.13 -13.68 -15.33
C ARG A 291 15.36 -12.41 -15.69
N ASP A 292 14.59 -12.44 -16.77
CA ASP A 292 13.93 -11.27 -17.34
C ASP A 292 12.41 -11.27 -17.11
N THR A 293 11.87 -12.25 -16.39
CA THR A 293 10.42 -12.39 -16.18
C THR A 293 9.79 -11.14 -15.57
N PHE A 294 10.45 -10.50 -14.59
CA PHE A 294 9.98 -9.26 -13.96
C PHE A 294 10.21 -7.99 -14.80
N ALA A 295 10.70 -8.09 -16.05
CA ALA A 295 10.67 -6.96 -16.98
C ALA A 295 9.24 -6.51 -17.27
N VAL A 296 8.26 -7.38 -17.04
CA VAL A 296 6.84 -7.06 -17.01
C VAL A 296 6.44 -6.72 -15.56
N PRO A 297 5.76 -5.58 -15.30
CA PRO A 297 5.35 -5.17 -13.95
C PRO A 297 4.12 -5.93 -13.41
N ASP A 298 3.57 -6.87 -14.18
CA ASP A 298 2.38 -7.67 -13.87
C ASP A 298 2.76 -9.01 -13.23
N VAL A 299 2.43 -9.17 -11.95
CA VAL A 299 2.78 -10.36 -11.16
C VAL A 299 2.06 -11.61 -11.63
N SER A 300 0.83 -11.48 -12.15
CA SER A 300 0.10 -12.62 -12.71
C SER A 300 0.86 -13.19 -13.90
N ARG A 301 1.31 -12.29 -14.78
CA ARG A 301 2.16 -12.64 -15.93
C ARG A 301 3.52 -13.20 -15.50
N ASN A 302 4.14 -12.64 -14.46
CA ASN A 302 5.39 -13.18 -13.92
C ASN A 302 5.22 -14.61 -13.37
N ALA A 303 4.13 -14.89 -12.63
CA ALA A 303 3.83 -16.20 -12.07
C ALA A 303 3.65 -17.27 -13.17
N GLU A 304 2.96 -16.93 -14.27
CA GLU A 304 2.86 -17.81 -15.43
C GLU A 304 4.24 -18.14 -16.03
N MET A 305 5.08 -17.12 -16.28
CA MET A 305 6.39 -17.32 -16.90
C MET A 305 7.34 -18.13 -16.01
N LEU A 306 7.31 -17.88 -14.70
CA LEU A 306 8.13 -18.62 -13.73
C LEU A 306 7.67 -20.06 -13.57
N ASN A 307 6.35 -20.30 -13.47
CA ASN A 307 5.82 -21.67 -13.44
C ASN A 307 6.21 -22.41 -14.72
N ALA A 308 6.04 -21.80 -15.89
CA ALA A 308 6.42 -22.42 -17.16
C ALA A 308 7.92 -22.77 -17.21
N SER A 309 8.78 -21.92 -16.65
CA SER A 309 10.22 -22.20 -16.55
C SER A 309 10.52 -23.33 -15.56
N TRP A 310 9.87 -23.33 -14.41
CA TRP A 310 9.99 -24.38 -13.39
C TRP A 310 9.58 -25.76 -13.93
N GLN A 311 8.44 -25.85 -14.64
CA GLN A 311 7.95 -27.10 -15.22
C GLN A 311 8.86 -27.68 -16.31
N ARG A 312 9.71 -26.85 -16.94
CA ARG A 312 10.71 -27.32 -17.93
C ARG A 312 12.02 -27.77 -17.29
N SER A 313 12.20 -27.57 -15.99
CA SER A 313 13.41 -27.95 -15.27
C SER A 313 13.37 -29.41 -14.81
N GLN A 314 14.52 -29.93 -14.37
CA GLN A 314 14.60 -31.25 -13.73
C GLN A 314 13.97 -31.29 -12.33
N TYR A 315 13.59 -30.14 -11.77
CA TYR A 315 13.01 -29.99 -10.44
C TYR A 315 11.48 -29.87 -10.47
N ALA A 316 10.88 -29.98 -11.66
CA ALA A 316 9.46 -29.77 -11.90
C ALA A 316 8.58 -30.56 -10.92
N CYS A 317 7.67 -29.84 -10.28
CA CYS A 317 6.63 -30.37 -9.43
C CYS A 317 5.39 -29.47 -9.53
N ASN A 318 4.24 -29.95 -9.09
CA ASN A 318 3.05 -29.11 -9.00
C ASN A 318 3.28 -28.02 -7.95
N ILE A 319 2.97 -26.78 -8.31
CA ILE A 319 3.03 -25.63 -7.42
C ILE A 319 1.63 -25.03 -7.28
N ASP A 320 1.28 -24.63 -6.05
CA ASP A 320 0.04 -23.96 -5.68
C ASP A 320 0.12 -22.44 -5.88
N GLY A 321 1.33 -21.89 -5.99
CA GLY A 321 1.52 -20.45 -6.16
C GLY A 321 2.97 -20.03 -6.30
N LEU A 322 3.17 -18.71 -6.34
CA LEU A 322 4.46 -18.03 -6.38
C LEU A 322 4.62 -17.16 -5.14
N ILE A 323 5.82 -17.18 -4.56
CA ILE A 323 6.31 -16.17 -3.64
C ILE A 323 7.57 -15.57 -4.21
N SER A 324 7.65 -14.25 -4.20
CA SER A 324 8.82 -13.54 -4.69
C SER A 324 9.34 -12.58 -3.63
N VAL A 325 10.65 -12.58 -3.42
CA VAL A 325 11.32 -11.80 -2.38
C VAL A 325 12.59 -11.16 -2.94
N ASP A 326 13.00 -10.05 -2.34
CA ASP A 326 14.24 -9.36 -2.66
C ASP A 326 15.08 -9.06 -1.38
N PRO A 327 16.27 -8.45 -1.49
CA PRO A 327 17.11 -8.19 -0.33
C PRO A 327 16.52 -7.23 0.71
N VAL A 328 15.57 -6.37 0.34
CA VAL A 328 14.88 -5.48 1.29
C VAL A 328 13.89 -6.29 2.12
N PHE A 329 13.17 -7.23 1.50
CA PHE A 329 12.37 -8.21 2.23
C PHE A 329 13.25 -9.01 3.21
N ILE A 330 14.39 -9.52 2.74
CA ILE A 330 15.32 -10.29 3.56
C ILE A 330 15.84 -9.46 4.74
N GLN A 331 16.21 -8.20 4.51
CA GLN A 331 16.62 -7.29 5.58
C GLN A 331 15.53 -7.13 6.64
N LYS A 332 14.27 -6.98 6.22
CA LYS A 332 13.15 -6.86 7.17
C LYS A 332 12.95 -8.14 7.98
N MET A 333 13.13 -9.31 7.38
CA MET A 333 13.09 -10.58 8.11
C MET A 333 14.26 -10.72 9.09
N VAL A 334 15.47 -10.28 8.74
CA VAL A 334 16.62 -10.22 9.67
C VAL A 334 16.34 -9.27 10.84
N GLU A 335 15.71 -8.12 10.60
CA GLU A 335 15.29 -7.20 11.67
C GLU A 335 14.34 -7.89 12.67
N ILE A 336 13.42 -8.73 12.18
CA ILE A 336 12.41 -9.42 12.99
C ILE A 336 13.02 -10.61 13.74
N ASN A 337 13.87 -11.41 13.07
CA ASN A 337 14.40 -12.66 13.60
C ASN A 337 15.68 -12.49 14.42
N GLY A 338 16.37 -11.38 14.22
CA GLY A 338 17.69 -11.11 14.77
C GLY A 338 18.83 -11.33 13.76
N PRO A 339 20.04 -10.89 14.10
CA PRO A 339 21.18 -10.90 13.18
C PRO A 339 21.57 -12.30 12.69
N VAL A 340 22.06 -12.38 11.45
CA VAL A 340 22.57 -13.60 10.82
C VAL A 340 24.07 -13.47 10.59
N THR A 341 24.86 -14.44 11.05
CA THR A 341 26.31 -14.47 10.83
C THR A 341 26.67 -15.40 9.68
N LEU A 342 27.40 -14.89 8.70
CA LEU A 342 27.92 -15.65 7.56
C LEU A 342 29.18 -16.42 7.92
N SER A 343 29.55 -17.40 7.09
CA SER A 343 30.73 -18.26 7.29
C SER A 343 32.06 -17.48 7.33
N ASN A 344 32.14 -16.35 6.64
CA ASN A 344 33.29 -15.43 6.66
C ASN A 344 33.31 -14.48 7.86
N GLY A 345 32.33 -14.56 8.77
CA GLY A 345 32.21 -13.72 9.96
C GLY A 345 31.45 -12.40 9.75
N THR A 346 30.99 -12.08 8.54
CA THR A 346 30.12 -10.93 8.30
C THR A 346 28.80 -11.11 9.05
N VAL A 347 28.33 -10.06 9.74
CA VAL A 347 27.06 -10.04 10.46
C VAL A 347 26.04 -9.20 9.71
N LEU A 348 24.96 -9.84 9.30
CA LEU A 348 23.81 -9.24 8.65
C LEU A 348 22.78 -8.83 9.70
N THR A 349 22.29 -7.59 9.61
CA THR A 349 21.34 -6.97 10.54
C THR A 349 20.17 -6.36 9.79
N GLY A 350 19.14 -5.90 10.51
CA GLY A 350 18.02 -5.14 9.94
C GLY A 350 18.42 -3.82 9.28
N GLU A 351 19.69 -3.41 9.37
CA GLU A 351 20.18 -2.12 8.85
C GLU A 351 21.09 -2.27 7.61
N ASN A 352 21.84 -3.38 7.51
CA ASN A 352 22.89 -3.52 6.48
C ASN A 352 22.65 -4.63 5.46
N THR A 353 21.65 -5.49 5.67
CA THR A 353 21.48 -6.72 4.88
C THR A 353 21.24 -6.43 3.40
N ALA A 354 20.36 -5.47 3.08
CA ALA A 354 20.04 -5.12 1.70
C ALA A 354 21.26 -4.50 1.00
N GLU A 355 21.98 -3.58 1.65
CA GLU A 355 23.21 -3.00 1.11
C GLU A 355 24.27 -4.08 0.84
N TYR A 356 24.45 -5.00 1.78
CA TYR A 356 25.42 -6.07 1.63
C TYR A 356 25.11 -6.92 0.39
N MET A 357 23.86 -7.37 0.27
CA MET A 357 23.39 -8.23 -0.82
C MET A 357 23.29 -7.52 -2.18
N LEU A 358 23.06 -6.22 -2.20
CA LEU A 358 22.89 -5.46 -3.44
C LEU A 358 24.18 -4.84 -3.98
N ASN A 359 25.23 -4.75 -3.15
CA ASN A 359 26.44 -4.02 -3.49
C ASN A 359 27.73 -4.60 -2.88
N THR A 360 27.82 -4.71 -1.56
CA THR A 360 29.09 -5.00 -0.86
C THR A 360 29.64 -6.38 -1.20
N ILE A 361 28.77 -7.39 -1.27
CA ILE A 361 29.17 -8.75 -1.63
C ILE A 361 29.90 -8.82 -2.99
N TYR A 362 29.52 -7.96 -3.94
CA TYR A 362 30.11 -7.92 -5.28
C TYR A 362 31.50 -7.27 -5.34
N LYS A 363 31.92 -6.62 -4.24
CA LYS A 363 33.26 -6.04 -4.07
C LYS A 363 34.19 -6.98 -3.32
N ASP A 364 33.64 -7.66 -2.32
CA ASP A 364 34.43 -8.38 -1.31
C ASP A 364 34.52 -9.88 -1.57
N VAL A 365 33.54 -10.46 -2.26
CA VAL A 365 33.43 -11.90 -2.49
C VAL A 365 33.70 -12.23 -3.97
N PRO A 366 34.59 -13.19 -4.28
CA PRO A 366 34.81 -13.67 -5.65
C PRO A 366 33.51 -14.15 -6.30
N VAL A 367 33.32 -13.86 -7.60
CA VAL A 367 32.09 -14.20 -8.35
C VAL A 367 31.68 -15.66 -8.18
N ALA A 368 32.64 -16.58 -8.20
CA ALA A 368 32.39 -18.02 -8.06
C ALA A 368 31.83 -18.47 -6.70
N GLN A 369 31.86 -17.60 -5.68
CA GLN A 369 31.34 -17.89 -4.33
C GLN A 369 30.06 -17.11 -4.01
N GLN A 370 29.70 -16.10 -4.81
CA GLN A 370 28.58 -15.20 -4.48
C GLN A 370 27.25 -15.94 -4.37
N ASP A 371 26.98 -16.87 -5.30
CA ASP A 371 25.73 -17.63 -5.33
C ASP A 371 25.53 -18.47 -4.06
N GLU A 372 26.59 -19.11 -3.55
CA GLU A 372 26.55 -19.88 -2.30
C GLU A 372 26.16 -19.01 -1.10
N TYR A 373 26.70 -17.79 -1.01
CA TYR A 373 26.31 -16.84 0.05
C TYR A 373 24.86 -16.40 -0.10
N PHE A 374 24.39 -16.09 -1.32
CA PHE A 374 23.00 -15.70 -1.56
C PHE A 374 22.03 -16.81 -1.19
N GLU A 375 22.32 -18.05 -1.58
CA GLU A 375 21.51 -19.21 -1.24
C GLU A 375 21.50 -19.48 0.27
N TYR A 376 22.66 -19.40 0.92
CA TYR A 376 22.75 -19.55 2.38
C TYR A 376 21.95 -18.45 3.11
N ILE A 377 22.05 -17.19 2.67
CA ILE A 377 21.31 -16.08 3.26
C ILE A 377 19.81 -16.28 3.06
N ALA A 378 19.37 -16.57 1.83
CA ALA A 378 17.97 -16.78 1.50
C ALA A 378 17.40 -17.94 2.32
N LYS A 379 18.07 -19.09 2.37
CA LYS A 379 17.65 -20.25 3.16
C LYS A 379 17.59 -19.94 4.64
N THR A 380 18.66 -19.38 5.22
CA THR A 380 18.73 -19.04 6.65
C THR A 380 17.66 -18.03 7.05
N VAL A 381 17.43 -17.01 6.23
CA VAL A 381 16.43 -15.98 6.53
C VAL A 381 15.02 -16.51 6.34
N MET A 382 14.76 -17.34 5.33
CA MET A 382 13.44 -17.93 5.13
C MET A 382 13.12 -18.98 6.20
N ASP A 383 14.04 -19.89 6.52
CA ASP A 383 13.91 -20.81 7.65
C ASP A 383 13.73 -20.04 8.96
N GLY A 384 14.53 -18.99 9.14
CA GLY A 384 14.45 -18.08 10.27
C GLY A 384 13.11 -17.35 10.35
N ALA A 385 12.52 -16.90 9.24
CA ALA A 385 11.25 -16.18 9.20
C ALA A 385 10.08 -17.06 9.62
N PHE A 386 10.14 -18.35 9.31
CA PHE A 386 9.04 -19.27 9.53
C PHE A 386 9.23 -20.22 10.73
N GLY A 387 10.46 -20.41 11.20
CA GLY A 387 10.77 -21.19 12.40
C GLY A 387 10.46 -20.45 13.70
N ASN A 388 10.20 -21.20 14.78
CA ASN A 388 9.96 -20.68 16.13
C ASN A 388 8.92 -19.52 16.17
N MET A 389 7.82 -19.66 15.42
CA MET A 389 6.82 -18.61 15.25
C MET A 389 6.08 -18.31 16.58
N THR A 390 6.08 -17.06 16.99
CA THR A 390 5.29 -16.52 18.11
C THR A 390 4.21 -15.56 17.60
N VAL A 391 3.18 -15.26 18.42
CA VAL A 391 2.16 -14.23 18.11
C VAL A 391 2.84 -12.91 17.74
N ASP A 392 3.85 -12.48 18.51
CA ASP A 392 4.53 -11.21 18.28
C ASP A 392 5.31 -11.19 16.98
N LYS A 393 5.99 -12.29 16.66
CA LYS A 393 6.72 -12.43 15.40
C LYS A 393 5.78 -12.47 14.21
N MET A 394 4.69 -13.23 14.30
CA MET A 394 3.66 -13.29 13.26
C MET A 394 3.07 -11.90 13.00
N MET A 395 2.74 -11.15 14.05
CA MET A 395 2.22 -9.78 13.93
C MET A 395 3.24 -8.86 13.26
N LYS A 396 4.53 -8.94 13.63
CA LYS A 396 5.59 -8.14 12.98
C LYS A 396 5.76 -8.47 11.50
N VAL A 397 5.71 -9.76 11.14
CA VAL A 397 5.77 -10.20 9.73
C VAL A 397 4.55 -9.70 8.97
N ALA A 398 3.34 -9.92 9.50
CA ALA A 398 2.09 -9.48 8.87
C ALA A 398 2.05 -7.95 8.69
N GLN A 399 2.48 -7.18 9.68
CA GLN A 399 2.60 -5.72 9.61
C GLN A 399 3.59 -5.28 8.52
N SER A 400 4.64 -6.05 8.29
CA SER A 400 5.67 -5.72 7.29
C SER A 400 5.24 -6.07 5.87
N ILE A 401 4.45 -7.13 5.68
CA ILE A 401 4.06 -7.63 4.35
C ILE A 401 3.30 -6.58 3.54
N GLY A 402 2.40 -5.82 4.17
CA GLY A 402 1.62 -4.78 3.48
C GLY A 402 2.53 -3.73 2.82
N ASP A 403 3.44 -3.16 3.60
CA ASP A 403 4.39 -2.15 3.10
C ASP A 403 5.35 -2.76 2.06
N LEU A 404 5.82 -4.00 2.28
CA LEU A 404 6.69 -4.71 1.35
C LEU A 404 5.98 -4.97 0.01
N ALA A 405 4.70 -5.33 0.03
CA ALA A 405 3.90 -5.56 -1.18
C ALA A 405 3.56 -4.25 -1.89
N GLU A 406 3.15 -3.21 -1.17
CA GLU A 406 2.87 -1.88 -1.74
C GLU A 406 4.09 -1.32 -2.48
N ASN A 407 5.29 -1.55 -1.92
CA ASN A 407 6.57 -1.12 -2.48
C ASN A 407 7.26 -2.18 -3.36
N ARG A 408 6.58 -3.27 -3.75
CA ARG A 408 7.06 -4.28 -4.72
C ARG A 408 8.29 -5.10 -4.28
N HIS A 409 8.56 -5.20 -2.98
CA HIS A 409 9.62 -6.04 -2.38
C HIS A 409 9.17 -7.46 -2.05
N PHE A 410 7.86 -7.68 -2.00
CA PHE A 410 7.25 -8.98 -1.72
C PHE A 410 6.04 -9.20 -2.62
N TYR A 411 5.96 -10.41 -3.18
CA TYR A 411 4.75 -10.87 -3.86
C TYR A 411 4.33 -12.24 -3.36
N ALA A 412 3.02 -12.44 -3.26
CA ALA A 412 2.41 -13.74 -3.07
C ALA A 412 1.22 -13.89 -4.03
N TYR A 413 1.26 -14.95 -4.84
CA TYR A 413 0.26 -15.25 -5.87
C TYR A 413 -0.18 -16.71 -5.72
N THR A 414 -1.48 -16.97 -5.78
CA THR A 414 -2.06 -18.33 -5.74
C THR A 414 -2.63 -18.71 -7.10
N PHE A 415 -2.45 -19.97 -7.51
CA PHE A 415 -3.09 -20.57 -8.67
C PHE A 415 -4.49 -21.13 -8.35
N HIS A 416 -4.98 -20.96 -7.11
CA HIS A 416 -6.32 -21.37 -6.68
C HIS A 416 -7.31 -20.21 -6.76
N ASP A 417 -8.28 -20.30 -7.66
CA ASP A 417 -9.26 -19.22 -7.93
C ASP A 417 -10.08 -18.82 -6.70
N ASP A 418 -10.41 -19.77 -5.82
CA ASP A 418 -11.18 -19.54 -4.59
C ASP A 418 -10.40 -18.74 -3.52
N GLU A 419 -9.07 -18.77 -3.61
CA GLU A 419 -8.16 -18.06 -2.72
C GLU A 419 -7.72 -16.69 -3.29
N ALA A 420 -7.91 -16.45 -4.59
CA ALA A 420 -7.32 -15.30 -5.27
C ALA A 420 -7.71 -13.93 -4.67
N LYS A 421 -8.92 -13.84 -4.10
CA LYS A 421 -9.38 -12.64 -3.38
C LYS A 421 -8.54 -12.30 -2.13
N TYR A 422 -7.91 -13.30 -1.51
CA TYR A 422 -7.12 -13.16 -0.29
C TYR A 422 -5.63 -12.91 -0.57
N PHE A 423 -5.15 -13.23 -1.77
CA PHE A 423 -3.78 -12.97 -2.21
C PHE A 423 -3.73 -11.76 -3.15
N GLN A 424 -4.15 -11.95 -4.40
CA GLN A 424 -4.19 -10.90 -5.43
C GLN A 424 -5.13 -9.76 -5.00
N GLY A 425 -6.34 -10.10 -4.54
CA GLY A 425 -7.31 -9.11 -4.05
C GLY A 425 -6.89 -8.36 -2.77
N ALA A 426 -5.93 -8.89 -2.02
CA ALA A 426 -5.35 -8.23 -0.85
C ALA A 426 -4.13 -7.34 -1.21
N GLY A 427 -3.79 -7.22 -2.49
CA GLY A 427 -2.66 -6.41 -2.95
C GLY A 427 -1.29 -7.10 -2.89
N LEU A 428 -1.25 -8.42 -2.66
CA LEU A 428 0.02 -9.18 -2.62
C LEU A 428 0.55 -9.55 -4.01
N ALA A 429 -0.22 -9.27 -5.07
CA ALA A 429 0.19 -9.45 -6.46
C ALA A 429 -0.15 -8.18 -7.25
N LYS A 430 0.81 -7.25 -7.30
CA LYS A 430 0.59 -5.94 -7.92
C LYS A 430 0.73 -6.03 -9.44
N ASN A 431 -0.30 -5.62 -10.18
CA ASN A 431 -0.27 -5.54 -11.64
C ASN A 431 0.15 -4.13 -12.11
N ALA A 432 0.25 -3.92 -13.43
CA ALA A 432 0.28 -2.57 -13.99
C ALA A 432 -1.04 -1.83 -13.67
N PRO A 433 -1.08 -0.49 -13.65
CA PRO A 433 -2.24 0.27 -13.16
C PRO A 433 -3.55 -0.14 -13.83
N GLU A 434 -4.58 -0.34 -13.03
CA GLU A 434 -5.87 -0.87 -13.51
C GLU A 434 -7.12 -0.30 -12.82
N SER A 435 -6.97 0.43 -11.70
CA SER A 435 -8.10 1.00 -10.98
C SER A 435 -8.47 2.41 -11.49
N GLU A 436 -9.73 2.59 -11.90
CA GLU A 436 -10.27 3.92 -12.23
C GLU A 436 -10.67 4.73 -10.99
N THR A 437 -10.92 4.09 -9.84
CA THR A 437 -11.36 4.75 -8.61
C THR A 437 -10.20 5.12 -7.70
N ASN A 438 -9.13 4.33 -7.71
CA ASN A 438 -7.87 4.55 -7.00
C ASN A 438 -6.75 4.72 -8.02
N PRO A 439 -6.65 5.88 -8.70
CA PRO A 439 -5.80 6.02 -9.86
C PRO A 439 -4.31 5.90 -9.51
N GLU A 440 -3.57 5.10 -10.28
CA GLU A 440 -2.11 5.03 -10.24
C GLU A 440 -1.54 5.35 -11.62
N THR A 441 -0.46 6.13 -11.69
CA THR A 441 0.38 6.16 -12.90
C THR A 441 1.62 5.31 -12.66
N GLY A 442 1.95 4.45 -13.62
CA GLY A 442 3.06 3.51 -13.51
C GLY A 442 4.32 4.09 -14.14
N ILE A 443 5.44 4.13 -13.41
CA ILE A 443 6.77 4.42 -13.97
C ILE A 443 7.70 3.26 -13.63
N TYR A 444 7.98 2.43 -14.62
CA TYR A 444 8.81 1.24 -14.43
C TYR A 444 10.12 1.34 -15.20
N ILE A 445 11.20 0.84 -14.60
CA ILE A 445 12.52 0.83 -15.23
C ILE A 445 13.10 -0.57 -15.29
N SER A 446 13.84 -0.89 -16.35
CA SER A 446 14.63 -2.12 -16.45
C SER A 446 16.02 -1.84 -16.98
N GLU A 447 17.04 -2.33 -16.28
CA GLU A 447 18.44 -2.18 -16.70
C GLU A 447 18.72 -3.11 -17.89
N GLN A 448 19.06 -2.51 -19.05
CA GLN A 448 19.42 -3.23 -20.27
C GLN A 448 20.93 -3.22 -20.54
N ASN A 449 21.75 -2.78 -19.58
CA ASN A 449 23.18 -3.02 -19.50
C ASN A 449 23.50 -4.01 -18.36
N PRO A 450 23.95 -5.26 -18.65
CA PRO A 450 24.26 -6.26 -17.64
C PRO A 450 25.28 -5.73 -16.63
N SER A 451 24.81 -5.47 -15.41
CA SER A 451 25.55 -4.72 -14.39
C SER A 451 24.78 -4.72 -13.07
N LYS A 452 25.43 -4.28 -11.98
CA LYS A 452 24.76 -3.99 -10.69
C LYS A 452 24.44 -2.49 -10.53
N MET A 453 24.40 -1.75 -11.64
CA MET A 453 24.26 -0.29 -11.63
C MET A 453 22.93 0.18 -11.04
N GLY A 454 21.89 -0.66 -10.99
CA GLY A 454 20.62 -0.34 -10.35
C GLY A 454 20.76 0.10 -8.88
N TRP A 455 21.78 -0.41 -8.15
CA TRP A 455 22.11 0.04 -6.79
C TRP A 455 22.49 1.53 -6.75
N TYR A 456 23.16 2.01 -7.79
CA TYR A 456 23.72 3.35 -7.91
C TYR A 456 22.76 4.37 -8.53
N ILE A 457 21.53 3.96 -8.87
CA ILE A 457 20.52 4.88 -9.42
C ILE A 457 19.58 5.33 -8.31
N ASP A 458 19.75 6.57 -7.88
CA ASP A 458 18.79 7.26 -7.03
C ASP A 458 17.57 7.68 -7.86
N ARG A 459 16.39 7.52 -7.26
CA ARG A 459 15.10 7.81 -7.89
C ARG A 459 14.37 8.80 -7.02
N THR A 460 13.97 9.92 -7.59
CA THR A 460 13.17 10.94 -6.90
C THR A 460 11.96 11.30 -7.72
N SER A 461 10.81 11.40 -7.06
CA SER A 461 9.54 11.70 -7.72
C SER A 461 8.82 12.82 -6.99
N GLU A 462 8.18 13.70 -7.75
CA GLU A 462 7.28 14.72 -7.23
C GLU A 462 5.96 14.66 -8.00
N VAL A 463 4.84 14.54 -7.28
CA VAL A 463 3.49 14.55 -7.84
C VAL A 463 2.75 15.75 -7.27
N THR A 464 2.35 16.66 -8.13
CA THR A 464 1.65 17.90 -7.73
C THR A 464 0.26 17.92 -8.33
N LYS A 465 -0.77 18.11 -7.50
CA LYS A 465 -2.14 18.27 -8.00
C LYS A 465 -2.30 19.63 -8.64
N THR A 466 -2.64 19.66 -9.93
CA THR A 466 -2.78 20.89 -10.72
C THR A 466 -4.24 21.28 -10.95
N GLY A 467 -5.17 20.35 -10.68
CA GLY A 467 -6.61 20.53 -10.78
C GLY A 467 -7.35 19.39 -10.08
N ASP A 468 -8.67 19.32 -10.21
CA ASP A 468 -9.46 18.30 -9.51
C ASP A 468 -9.10 16.86 -9.93
N LYS A 469 -8.83 16.67 -11.23
CA LYS A 469 -8.49 15.38 -11.86
C LYS A 469 -7.17 15.41 -12.63
N THR A 470 -6.37 16.45 -12.43
CA THR A 470 -5.12 16.64 -13.16
C THR A 470 -3.93 16.79 -12.21
N TYR A 471 -2.83 16.17 -12.58
CA TYR A 471 -1.59 16.12 -11.81
C TYR A 471 -0.42 16.41 -12.72
N HIS A 472 0.65 16.95 -12.14
CA HIS A 472 1.95 17.06 -12.78
C HIS A 472 2.93 16.11 -12.09
N VAL A 473 3.64 15.30 -12.87
CA VAL A 473 4.62 14.34 -12.38
C VAL A 473 6.00 14.75 -12.86
N LYS A 474 6.94 14.80 -11.92
CA LYS A 474 8.37 14.94 -12.18
C LYS A 474 9.10 13.72 -11.63
N TYR A 475 9.80 12.99 -12.50
CA TYR A 475 10.53 11.77 -12.16
C TYR A 475 11.99 11.91 -12.56
N THR A 476 12.93 11.79 -11.62
CA THR A 476 14.36 11.96 -11.87
C THR A 476 15.14 10.73 -11.43
N LEU A 477 15.93 10.20 -12.37
CA LEU A 477 16.92 9.15 -12.14
C LEU A 477 18.31 9.80 -12.09
N THR A 478 19.09 9.51 -11.05
CA THR A 478 20.46 10.05 -10.88
C THR A 478 21.44 8.93 -10.61
N ASN A 479 22.51 8.86 -11.38
CA ASN A 479 23.60 7.93 -11.10
C ASN A 479 24.55 8.57 -10.09
N ARG A 480 24.50 8.10 -8.84
CA ARG A 480 25.32 8.61 -7.74
C ARG A 480 26.72 7.99 -7.65
N MET A 481 27.10 7.15 -8.61
CA MET A 481 28.43 6.53 -8.63
C MET A 481 29.54 7.59 -8.65
N THR A 482 30.48 7.46 -7.70
CA THR A 482 31.63 8.36 -7.59
C THR A 482 32.80 7.89 -8.45
N SER A 483 33.76 8.78 -8.73
CA SER A 483 35.00 8.41 -9.43
C SER A 483 35.84 7.40 -8.65
N THR A 484 35.81 7.43 -7.32
CA THR A 484 36.51 6.46 -6.47
C THR A 484 35.89 5.07 -6.64
N GLU A 485 34.57 4.97 -6.59
CA GLU A 485 33.87 3.69 -6.79
C GLU A 485 34.07 3.15 -8.20
N MET A 486 34.00 4.02 -9.21
CA MET A 486 34.28 3.67 -10.59
C MET A 486 35.67 3.04 -10.78
N ALA A 487 36.67 3.50 -10.01
CA ALA A 487 38.04 3.01 -10.11
C ALA A 487 38.28 1.67 -9.37
N THR A 488 37.43 1.31 -8.41
CA THR A 488 37.61 0.14 -7.54
C THR A 488 36.60 -0.97 -7.77
N CYS A 489 35.44 -0.68 -8.33
CA CYS A 489 34.41 -1.66 -8.61
C CYS A 489 34.80 -2.59 -9.77
N THR A 490 34.31 -3.82 -9.71
CA THR A 490 34.51 -4.83 -10.77
C THR A 490 33.66 -4.51 -12.00
N SER A 491 34.02 -5.05 -13.16
CA SER A 491 33.18 -4.96 -14.36
C SER A 491 31.80 -5.60 -14.18
N TYR A 492 31.67 -6.54 -13.23
CA TYR A 492 30.38 -7.11 -12.85
C TYR A 492 29.42 -6.06 -12.26
N ILE A 493 29.94 -5.09 -11.50
CA ILE A 493 29.15 -3.95 -11.00
C ILE A 493 28.95 -2.92 -12.11
N LEU A 494 30.03 -2.54 -12.80
CA LEU A 494 30.05 -1.40 -13.70
C LEU A 494 29.41 -1.68 -15.07
N GLY A 495 29.32 -2.95 -15.47
CA GLY A 495 28.92 -3.36 -16.82
C GLY A 495 29.83 -2.82 -17.92
N GLY A 496 29.26 -2.71 -19.13
CA GLY A 496 29.91 -2.07 -20.29
C GLY A 496 30.85 -2.97 -21.11
N GLU A 497 30.91 -4.26 -20.80
CA GLU A 497 31.69 -5.25 -21.58
C GLU A 497 30.85 -5.96 -22.65
N GLN A 498 29.53 -6.06 -22.45
CA GLN A 498 28.66 -6.84 -23.33
C GLN A 498 28.25 -6.05 -24.58
N LYS A 499 28.40 -6.69 -25.74
CA LYS A 499 27.87 -6.21 -27.01
C LYS A 499 26.36 -6.38 -27.03
N GLY A 500 25.65 -5.30 -27.28
CA GLY A 500 24.22 -5.29 -27.57
C GLY A 500 23.93 -5.68 -29.02
N VAL A 501 22.71 -5.36 -29.45
CA VAL A 501 22.23 -5.62 -30.81
C VAL A 501 23.13 -4.94 -31.85
N GLY A 502 23.49 -5.69 -32.90
CA GLY A 502 24.37 -5.20 -33.96
C GLY A 502 25.86 -5.15 -33.58
N GLY A 503 26.25 -5.74 -32.44
CA GLY A 503 27.65 -5.83 -32.02
C GLY A 503 28.22 -4.56 -31.38
N VAL A 504 27.36 -3.57 -31.10
CA VAL A 504 27.72 -2.30 -30.46
C VAL A 504 27.66 -2.46 -28.94
N PRO A 505 28.67 -2.02 -28.16
CA PRO A 505 28.57 -2.00 -26.70
C PRO A 505 27.31 -1.26 -26.24
N VAL A 506 26.62 -1.81 -25.25
CA VAL A 506 25.36 -1.23 -24.75
C VAL A 506 25.58 0.20 -24.23
N ALA A 507 26.54 0.36 -23.33
CA ALA A 507 26.93 1.63 -22.73
C ALA A 507 28.39 1.54 -22.22
N PRO A 508 29.08 2.67 -22.00
CA PRO A 508 30.35 2.67 -21.28
C PRO A 508 30.22 2.10 -19.86
N SER A 509 31.30 1.55 -19.34
CA SER A 509 31.36 1.08 -17.94
C SER A 509 30.91 2.19 -16.97
N GLY A 510 30.15 1.82 -15.93
CA GLY A 510 29.56 2.73 -14.95
C GLY A 510 28.35 3.53 -15.46
N THR A 511 27.93 3.34 -16.71
CA THR A 511 26.71 3.95 -17.27
C THR A 511 25.56 2.97 -17.19
N SER A 512 24.47 3.38 -16.52
CA SER A 512 23.21 2.63 -16.49
C SER A 512 22.40 2.90 -17.75
N ALA A 513 21.77 1.86 -18.32
CA ALA A 513 20.91 1.95 -19.51
C ALA A 513 19.50 1.45 -19.17
N GLN A 514 18.65 2.36 -18.68
CA GLN A 514 17.32 2.04 -18.17
C GLN A 514 16.26 2.15 -19.27
N ARG A 515 15.63 1.02 -19.62
CA ARG A 515 14.35 1.02 -20.33
C ARG A 515 13.28 1.56 -19.40
N VAL A 516 12.75 2.75 -19.69
CA VAL A 516 11.69 3.40 -18.91
C VAL A 516 10.35 3.17 -19.60
N LEU A 517 9.37 2.66 -18.85
CA LEU A 517 7.98 2.46 -19.26
C LEU A 517 7.08 3.36 -18.42
N ILE A 518 6.24 4.16 -19.07
CA ILE A 518 5.30 5.05 -18.40
C ILE A 518 3.87 4.67 -18.81
N TYR A 519 3.05 4.31 -17.83
CA TYR A 519 1.66 3.90 -17.99
C TYR A 519 0.71 4.98 -17.48
N ALA A 520 -0.29 5.30 -18.30
CA ALA A 520 -1.39 6.15 -17.87
C ALA A 520 -2.25 5.46 -16.80
N PRO A 521 -2.88 6.23 -15.89
CA PRO A 521 -3.89 5.67 -15.00
C PRO A 521 -5.06 5.09 -15.78
N ALA A 522 -5.69 4.05 -15.23
CA ALA A 522 -6.85 3.44 -15.85
C ALA A 522 -7.99 4.47 -16.04
N GLY A 523 -8.58 4.47 -17.24
CA GLY A 523 -9.59 5.47 -17.64
C GLY A 523 -9.07 6.91 -17.76
N GLY A 524 -7.76 7.12 -17.61
CA GLY A 524 -7.10 8.42 -17.70
C GLY A 524 -6.14 8.54 -18.89
N SER A 525 -5.28 9.55 -18.86
CA SER A 525 -4.32 9.83 -19.93
C SER A 525 -3.06 10.53 -19.42
N ILE A 526 -1.99 10.46 -20.22
CA ILE A 526 -0.75 11.19 -20.01
C ILE A 526 -0.54 12.15 -21.18
N GLY A 527 -0.13 13.37 -20.86
CA GLY A 527 0.21 14.40 -21.84
C GLY A 527 1.55 14.14 -22.54
N SER A 528 2.08 15.17 -23.19
CA SER A 528 3.43 15.09 -23.77
C SER A 528 4.48 14.97 -22.66
N ILE A 529 5.43 14.06 -22.84
CA ILE A 529 6.51 13.83 -21.87
C ILE A 529 7.72 14.67 -22.25
N ALA A 530 8.02 15.69 -21.43
CA ALA A 530 9.24 16.46 -21.51
C ALA A 530 10.38 15.65 -20.87
N VAL A 531 11.56 15.69 -21.48
CA VAL A 531 12.71 14.91 -21.02
C VAL A 531 13.98 15.76 -21.07
N THR A 532 14.75 15.72 -19.99
CA THR A 532 16.08 16.33 -19.88
C THR A 532 17.11 15.26 -19.57
N GLY A 533 18.25 15.26 -20.28
CA GLY A 533 19.31 14.26 -20.16
C GLY A 533 19.48 13.42 -21.44
N ASP A 534 20.22 12.32 -21.36
CA ASP A 534 20.45 11.42 -22.49
C ASP A 534 19.36 10.34 -22.56
N VAL A 535 18.32 10.63 -23.34
CA VAL A 535 17.20 9.72 -23.58
C VAL A 535 17.00 9.48 -25.07
N ARG A 536 16.89 8.21 -25.43
CA ARG A 536 16.84 7.71 -26.81
C ARG A 536 15.66 6.74 -26.97
N ASP A 537 15.46 6.24 -28.19
CA ASP A 537 14.49 5.19 -28.51
C ASP A 537 13.07 5.43 -27.98
N ARG A 538 12.63 6.70 -28.01
CA ARG A 538 11.30 7.10 -27.55
C ARG A 538 10.22 6.58 -28.50
N SER A 539 9.23 5.89 -27.97
CA SER A 539 8.13 5.33 -28.74
C SER A 539 6.88 5.16 -27.87
N ASN A 540 5.73 5.04 -28.51
CA ASN A 540 4.55 4.47 -27.86
C ASN A 540 4.52 2.99 -28.20
N ALA A 541 4.17 2.17 -27.22
CA ALA A 541 4.10 0.73 -27.35
C ALA A 541 2.85 0.18 -26.66
N THR A 542 2.65 -1.11 -26.81
CA THR A 542 1.67 -1.90 -26.06
C THR A 542 2.43 -3.06 -25.46
N MET A 543 2.11 -3.38 -24.20
CA MET A 543 2.59 -4.59 -23.53
C MET A 543 1.42 -5.17 -22.74
N ASP A 544 1.10 -6.43 -23.03
CA ASP A 544 -0.03 -7.17 -22.45
C ASP A 544 -1.36 -6.45 -22.65
N GLY A 545 -1.54 -5.90 -23.86
CA GLY A 545 -2.75 -5.15 -24.21
C GLY A 545 -2.88 -3.77 -23.55
N LYS A 546 -1.92 -3.35 -22.73
CA LYS A 546 -1.91 -2.03 -22.09
C LYS A 546 -1.00 -1.05 -22.85
N PRO A 547 -1.51 0.12 -23.28
CA PRO A 547 -0.68 1.13 -23.94
C PRO A 547 0.29 1.79 -22.96
N LEU A 548 1.50 2.11 -23.42
CA LEU A 548 2.55 2.73 -22.63
C LEU A 548 3.46 3.63 -23.49
N ASN A 549 4.15 4.56 -22.84
CA ASN A 549 5.32 5.22 -23.42
C ASN A 549 6.59 4.46 -23.05
N SER A 550 7.48 4.25 -24.02
CA SER A 550 8.77 3.58 -23.83
C SER A 550 9.91 4.48 -24.25
N SER A 551 10.99 4.51 -23.47
CA SER A 551 12.24 5.17 -23.82
C SER A 551 13.45 4.50 -23.19
N MET A 552 14.64 4.82 -23.68
CA MET A 552 15.92 4.34 -23.13
C MET A 552 16.69 5.51 -22.52
N ALA A 553 16.91 5.48 -21.20
CA ALA A 553 17.69 6.48 -20.47
C ALA A 553 19.11 5.99 -20.21
N TYR A 554 20.11 6.74 -20.68
CA TYR A 554 21.51 6.49 -20.39
C TYR A 554 22.00 7.44 -19.31
N ILE A 555 22.47 6.90 -18.19
CA ILE A 555 22.79 7.68 -17.00
C ILE A 555 24.25 7.43 -16.61
N ALA A 556 25.15 8.27 -17.14
CA ALA A 556 26.56 8.23 -16.81
C ALA A 556 26.81 8.67 -15.34
N PRO A 557 27.95 8.31 -14.73
CA PRO A 557 28.27 8.69 -13.35
C PRO A 557 28.12 10.20 -13.10
N GLY A 558 27.42 10.57 -12.03
CA GLY A 558 27.13 11.95 -11.64
C GLY A 558 26.16 12.70 -12.56
N LYS A 559 25.46 12.01 -13.48
CA LYS A 559 24.43 12.58 -14.35
C LYS A 559 23.04 12.16 -13.93
N SER A 560 22.06 12.90 -14.44
CA SER A 560 20.64 12.65 -14.20
C SER A 560 19.85 12.67 -15.50
N VAL A 561 18.73 11.95 -15.50
CA VAL A 561 17.68 12.02 -16.50
C VAL A 561 16.38 12.36 -15.78
N THR A 562 15.64 13.34 -16.30
CA THR A 562 14.37 13.79 -15.73
C THR A 562 13.25 13.70 -16.76
N TYR A 563 12.12 13.13 -16.35
CA TYR A 563 10.86 13.07 -17.08
C TYR A 563 9.83 13.97 -16.39
N GLU A 564 9.16 14.83 -17.15
CA GLU A 564 8.11 15.72 -16.66
C GLU A 564 6.88 15.61 -17.57
N PHE A 565 5.70 15.35 -16.99
CA PHE A 565 4.46 15.17 -17.75
C PHE A 565 3.22 15.43 -16.90
N ASP A 566 2.15 15.83 -17.58
CA ASP A 566 0.84 15.96 -16.97
C ASP A 566 0.06 14.65 -17.08
N VAL A 567 -0.71 14.35 -16.04
CA VAL A 567 -1.58 13.17 -15.94
C VAL A 567 -3.00 13.64 -15.70
N THR A 568 -3.95 13.05 -16.41
CA THR A 568 -5.39 13.19 -16.14
C THR A 568 -5.92 11.84 -15.67
N VAL A 569 -6.59 11.80 -14.52
CA VAL A 569 -7.21 10.57 -13.99
C VAL A 569 -8.66 10.43 -14.47
N SER A 570 -9.24 9.23 -14.33
CA SER A 570 -10.66 8.98 -14.66
C SER A 570 -11.59 9.89 -13.85
N ASP A 571 -12.73 10.27 -14.45
CA ASP A 571 -13.82 10.97 -13.76
C ASP A 571 -14.40 10.15 -12.59
N LYS A 572 -14.20 8.82 -12.60
CA LYS A 572 -14.58 7.91 -11.51
C LYS A 572 -13.61 7.92 -10.32
N ALA A 573 -12.48 8.61 -10.43
CA ALA A 573 -11.48 8.66 -9.36
C ALA A 573 -12.08 9.23 -8.07
N THR A 574 -11.97 8.49 -6.99
CA THR A 574 -12.43 8.88 -5.64
C THR A 574 -11.28 9.16 -4.68
N ALA A 575 -10.06 8.79 -5.06
CA ALA A 575 -8.84 9.07 -4.32
C ALA A 575 -7.87 9.92 -5.14
N ASP A 576 -6.91 10.55 -4.46
CA ASP A 576 -5.78 11.19 -5.15
C ASP A 576 -4.91 10.15 -5.85
N MET A 577 -4.32 10.56 -6.97
CA MET A 577 -3.44 9.69 -7.76
C MET A 577 -2.22 9.24 -6.96
N LYS A 578 -1.84 7.97 -7.06
CA LYS A 578 -0.54 7.49 -6.54
C LYS A 578 0.44 7.22 -7.68
N LEU A 579 1.73 7.19 -7.34
CA LEU A 579 2.77 6.69 -8.25
C LEU A 579 3.04 5.23 -7.91
N ASP A 580 2.93 4.35 -8.91
CA ASP A 580 3.44 2.99 -8.83
C ASP A 580 4.73 2.88 -9.63
N GLN A 581 5.77 2.32 -9.03
CA GLN A 581 7.10 2.33 -9.63
C GLN A 581 7.93 1.13 -9.20
N THR A 582 8.93 0.81 -10.02
CA THR A 582 9.89 -0.27 -9.75
C THR A 582 10.51 -0.16 -8.36
N PRO A 583 10.70 -1.27 -7.60
CA PRO A 583 11.37 -1.24 -6.30
C PRO A 583 12.86 -0.88 -6.44
N CYS A 584 13.47 -0.40 -5.34
CA CYS A 584 14.90 -0.09 -5.27
C CYS A 584 15.59 -0.79 -4.09
N GLY A 585 16.81 -0.41 -3.74
CA GLY A 585 17.53 -1.00 -2.60
C GLY A 585 17.07 -0.50 -1.22
N LYS A 586 15.91 0.15 -1.12
CA LYS A 586 15.33 0.75 0.09
C LYS A 586 13.87 0.34 0.20
N MET A 587 13.34 0.30 1.43
CA MET A 587 11.94 -0.04 1.74
C MET A 587 10.90 0.80 1.01
N THR A 588 11.20 2.07 0.79
CA THR A 588 10.29 3.01 0.11
C THR A 588 11.04 3.78 -0.96
N ASN A 589 10.32 4.15 -2.01
CA ASN A 589 10.81 5.08 -3.02
C ASN A 589 10.60 6.53 -2.54
N ASP A 590 11.52 7.43 -2.93
CA ASP A 590 11.47 8.84 -2.55
C ASP A 590 10.42 9.59 -3.39
N VAL A 591 9.16 9.60 -2.93
CA VAL A 591 8.02 10.29 -3.57
C VAL A 591 7.50 11.43 -2.70
N LYS A 592 7.44 12.63 -3.28
CA LYS A 592 6.84 13.81 -2.66
C LYS A 592 5.48 14.10 -3.30
N TYR A 593 4.44 14.07 -2.49
CA TYR A 593 3.07 14.42 -2.90
C TYR A 593 2.74 15.84 -2.43
N ASN A 594 2.34 16.72 -3.37
CA ASN A 594 1.88 18.08 -3.09
C ASN A 594 0.40 18.22 -3.49
N TYR A 595 -0.51 17.90 -2.56
CA TYR A 595 -1.97 17.95 -2.75
C TYR A 595 -2.63 19.02 -1.89
#